data_AF-A0A0F9CQX9-F1
#
_entry.id   AF-A0A0F9CQX9-F1
#
_cell.length_a   1.000
_cell.length_b   1.000
_cell.length_c   1.000
_cell.angle_alpha   90.00
_cell.angle_beta   90.00
_cell.angle_gamma   90.00
#
_symmetry.space_group_name_H-M   'P 1'
#
loop_
_entity.id
_entity.type
_entity.pdbx_description
1 polymer ?
#
loop_
_entity_poly.entity_id
_entity_poly.type
_entity_poly.pdbx_seq_one_letter_code
_entity_poly.pdbx_strand_id
1 'polypeptide(L)'
;MATGQVGRGGVVSSGIISRGVWPGLIVLAAALAAVGQTARADLVQQQRIHASDPAIKDFFGTGVDIDGDYAIVGAAKDDHGGHTDAGSAYVFHYTGGAWSQVAKLTASDAADTDFFGEALSISDGVAIVGAYWHNDVGSLSGAAYVFVRPAGGWADMTQTAKLSASDAEMLDIFGASVSISGDYAIVGSMGDDDGGTSAGAAYVFAKPAGGWVDMTETAKLTASDPVAEDVFGSSVAISGDTAVTGAPHPSFGTDGNGSAYVFARPSDGWADMTETAKLTASDGVINDMFGSSVAISGDTVIAGAYRTGPDTGSAYVFARPGGGWGDMTETAKLTVSDGA
;
A
#
# COMPACT_ATOMS: atom_id res chain seq x y z
N MET A 1 -34.18 27.46 -10.82
CA MET A 1 -33.99 25.99 -10.77
C MET A 1 -32.93 25.62 -11.79
N ALA A 2 -31.74 25.29 -11.31
CA ALA A 2 -30.71 24.51 -12.01
C ALA A 2 -29.58 24.32 -10.98
N THR A 3 -29.71 23.28 -10.16
CA THR A 3 -28.64 22.84 -9.25
C THR A 3 -27.70 21.96 -10.07
N GLY A 4 -26.54 22.50 -10.45
CA GLY A 4 -25.46 21.72 -11.04
C GLY A 4 -24.77 20.91 -9.95
N GLN A 5 -24.79 19.58 -10.09
CA GLN A 5 -23.94 18.69 -9.30
C GLN A 5 -22.48 18.95 -9.66
N VAL A 6 -21.68 19.25 -8.64
CA VAL A 6 -20.22 19.27 -8.75
C VAL A 6 -19.76 17.81 -8.71
N GLY A 7 -19.07 17.37 -9.76
CA GLY A 7 -18.52 16.02 -9.88
C GLY A 7 -17.55 15.72 -8.74
N ARG A 8 -17.67 14.53 -8.17
CA ARG A 8 -16.73 14.01 -7.17
C ARG A 8 -15.39 13.76 -7.85
N GLY A 9 -14.37 14.54 -7.48
CA GLY A 9 -12.98 14.26 -7.83
C GLY A 9 -12.51 13.00 -7.11
N GLY A 10 -11.71 12.18 -7.80
CA GLY A 10 -11.13 10.96 -7.25
C GLY A 10 -10.31 11.23 -6.00
N VAL A 11 -10.44 10.33 -5.02
CA VAL A 11 -9.74 10.35 -3.74
C VAL A 11 -8.38 9.66 -3.92
N VAL A 12 -7.39 10.16 -3.18
CA VAL A 12 -6.02 9.65 -3.17
C VAL A 12 -5.98 8.41 -2.28
N SER A 13 -5.75 7.21 -2.83
CA SER A 13 -5.37 6.05 -2.03
C SER A 13 -3.90 6.24 -1.61
N SER A 14 -3.67 6.71 -0.38
CA SER A 14 -2.33 6.96 0.13
C SER A 14 -1.95 5.81 1.05
N GLY A 15 -1.30 4.79 0.50
CA GLY A 15 -0.55 3.82 1.31
C GLY A 15 0.67 4.52 1.92
N ILE A 16 0.52 5.10 3.11
CA ILE A 16 1.64 5.61 3.88
C ILE A 16 2.18 4.44 4.72
N ILE A 17 3.27 3.83 4.26
CA ILE A 17 4.05 2.88 5.06
C ILE A 17 5.10 3.69 5.83
N SER A 18 4.93 3.87 7.13
CA SER A 18 5.96 4.50 7.96
C SER A 18 6.89 3.43 8.52
N ARG A 19 8.14 3.38 8.04
CA ARG A 19 9.23 2.67 8.72
C ARG A 19 10.13 3.69 9.41
N GLY A 20 9.82 3.98 10.67
CA GLY A 20 10.61 4.87 11.51
C GLY A 20 10.27 4.68 12.99
N VAL A 21 11.23 4.16 13.76
CA VAL A 21 11.07 3.85 15.19
C VAL A 21 11.23 5.13 16.03
N TRP A 22 10.24 6.02 16.13
CA TRP A 22 10.10 7.04 17.20
C TRP A 22 8.64 7.54 17.29
N PRO A 23 8.14 7.97 18.46
CA PRO A 23 6.71 8.17 18.68
C PRO A 23 6.21 9.51 18.13
N GLY A 24 5.15 9.44 17.33
CA GLY A 24 4.01 10.34 17.43
C GLY A 24 4.11 11.71 16.78
N LEU A 25 4.02 11.77 15.44
CA LEU A 25 3.33 12.84 14.73
C LEU A 25 2.97 12.35 13.31
N ILE A 26 1.69 12.12 13.03
CA ILE A 26 1.21 11.85 11.66
C ILE A 26 0.74 13.18 11.08
N VAL A 27 1.44 13.69 10.08
CA VAL A 27 1.03 14.84 9.28
C VAL A 27 0.44 14.30 7.98
N LEU A 28 -0.86 14.48 7.78
CA LEU A 28 -1.51 14.18 6.51
C LEU A 28 -1.24 15.34 5.54
N ALA A 29 -0.31 15.16 4.60
CA ALA A 29 -0.02 16.16 3.57
C ALA A 29 -0.69 15.75 2.25
N ALA A 30 -1.81 16.40 1.90
CA ALA A 30 -2.32 16.38 0.54
C ALA A 30 -1.52 17.41 -0.29
N ALA A 31 -0.59 16.95 -1.13
CA ALA A 31 0.09 17.80 -2.09
C ALA A 31 -0.86 18.09 -3.26
N LEU A 32 -1.64 19.18 -3.15
CA LEU A 32 -2.39 19.71 -4.29
C LEU A 32 -1.41 20.47 -5.20
N ALA A 33 -0.98 19.86 -6.31
CA ALA A 33 -0.26 20.56 -7.36
C ALA A 33 -1.22 21.47 -8.15
N ALA A 34 -1.68 22.55 -7.52
CA ALA A 34 -2.39 23.62 -8.21
C ALA A 34 -1.37 24.66 -8.70
N VAL A 35 -1.17 24.70 -10.02
CA VAL A 35 -0.49 25.82 -10.68
C VAL A 35 -1.27 27.10 -10.39
N GLY A 36 -0.71 27.95 -9.53
CA GLY A 36 -1.14 29.34 -9.38
C GLY A 36 -2.31 29.60 -8.42
N GLN A 37 -2.15 29.28 -7.13
CA GLN A 37 -2.74 30.05 -6.03
C GLN A 37 -2.04 29.70 -4.70
N THR A 38 -1.14 30.57 -4.24
CA THR A 38 -0.51 30.47 -2.91
C THR A 38 -1.45 31.04 -1.84
N ALA A 39 -2.44 30.26 -1.43
CA ALA A 39 -2.96 30.33 -0.08
C ALA A 39 -2.41 29.10 0.65
N ARG A 40 -1.39 29.29 1.50
CA ARG A 40 -1.02 28.24 2.44
C ARG A 40 -2.15 28.14 3.45
N ALA A 41 -2.94 27.07 3.36
CA ALA A 41 -3.87 26.74 4.43
C ALA A 41 -3.03 26.26 5.61
N ASP A 42 -3.10 26.96 6.75
CA ASP A 42 -2.48 26.48 7.97
C ASP A 42 -3.22 25.21 8.41
N LEU A 43 -2.53 24.07 8.34
CA LEU A 43 -3.05 22.81 8.83
C LEU A 43 -3.08 22.86 10.36
N VAL A 44 -4.28 22.76 10.93
CA VAL A 44 -4.48 22.65 12.37
C VAL A 44 -4.88 21.22 12.72
N GLN A 45 -4.28 20.68 13.78
CA GLN A 45 -4.72 19.38 14.30
C GLN A 45 -6.16 19.51 14.82
N GLN A 46 -7.11 18.85 14.14
CA GLN A 46 -8.51 18.84 14.57
C GLN A 46 -8.73 17.85 15.73
N GLN A 47 -8.17 16.64 15.62
CA GLN A 47 -8.39 15.56 16.59
C GLN A 47 -7.15 14.68 16.68
N ARG A 48 -6.94 14.06 17.86
CA ARG A 48 -6.09 12.88 18.02
C ARG A 48 -6.99 11.67 18.19
N ILE A 49 -6.82 10.64 17.36
CA ILE A 49 -7.55 9.38 17.49
C ILE A 49 -6.64 8.32 18.11
N HIS A 50 -7.26 7.39 18.82
CA HIS A 50 -6.61 6.25 19.48
C HIS A 50 -7.50 5.02 19.26
N ALA A 51 -6.89 3.82 19.27
CA ALA A 51 -7.64 2.57 19.39
C ALA A 51 -8.53 2.59 20.64
N SER A 52 -9.63 1.83 20.61
CA SER A 52 -10.56 1.65 21.73
C SER A 52 -9.95 0.95 22.94
N ASP A 53 -8.88 0.20 22.69
CA ASP A 53 -8.22 -0.75 23.58
C ASP A 53 -6.71 -0.63 23.45
N PRO A 54 -6.13 0.58 23.68
CA PRO A 54 -4.73 0.81 23.41
C PRO A 54 -3.85 0.11 24.45
N ALA A 55 -2.85 -0.63 24.00
CA ALA A 55 -1.76 -1.14 24.84
C ALA A 55 -0.39 -0.63 24.39
N ILE A 56 0.59 -0.80 25.28
CA ILE A 56 1.96 -0.35 25.05
C ILE A 56 2.60 -1.29 24.05
N LYS A 57 3.17 -0.71 22.98
CA LYS A 57 3.86 -1.40 21.88
C LYS A 57 2.96 -2.08 20.84
N ASP A 58 1.65 -1.88 20.88
CA ASP A 58 0.74 -2.34 19.81
C ASP A 58 0.98 -1.63 18.46
N PHE A 59 1.73 -0.52 18.51
CA PHE A 59 2.14 0.26 17.35
C PHE A 59 0.96 0.79 16.52
N PHE A 60 -0.08 1.27 17.19
CA PHE A 60 -1.17 2.00 16.53
C PHE A 60 -0.63 3.15 15.68
N GLY A 61 -0.99 3.18 14.39
CA GLY A 61 -0.49 4.09 13.38
C GLY A 61 0.59 3.50 12.46
N THR A 62 0.87 2.20 12.51
CA THR A 62 1.83 1.53 11.59
C THR A 62 1.45 1.68 10.13
N GLY A 63 0.17 1.50 9.82
CA GLY A 63 -0.43 1.75 8.52
C GLY A 63 -1.62 2.70 8.66
N VAL A 64 -1.82 3.57 7.68
CA VAL A 64 -2.97 4.47 7.62
C VAL A 64 -3.41 4.61 6.15
N ASP A 65 -4.71 4.50 5.91
CA ASP A 65 -5.33 4.86 4.63
C ASP A 65 -6.70 5.50 4.87
N ILE A 66 -7.19 6.28 3.90
CA ILE A 66 -8.42 7.05 4.00
C ILE A 66 -9.20 7.02 2.67
N ASP A 67 -10.50 6.74 2.76
CA ASP A 67 -11.43 6.84 1.64
C ASP A 67 -12.71 7.56 2.08
N GLY A 68 -12.95 8.74 1.51
CA GLY A 68 -14.04 9.63 1.89
C GLY A 68 -14.02 9.95 3.39
N ASP A 69 -15.11 9.61 4.07
CA ASP A 69 -15.28 9.82 5.51
C ASP A 69 -14.79 8.63 6.35
N TYR A 70 -14.11 7.65 5.77
CA TYR A 70 -13.57 6.48 6.48
C TYR A 70 -12.05 6.48 6.47
N ALA A 71 -11.44 6.15 7.61
CA ALA A 71 -10.02 5.89 7.73
C ALA A 71 -9.81 4.51 8.33
N ILE A 72 -8.75 3.83 7.94
CA ILE A 72 -8.30 2.59 8.56
C ILE A 72 -6.90 2.81 9.13
N VAL A 73 -6.67 2.34 10.36
CA VAL A 73 -5.40 2.52 11.08
C VAL A 73 -4.94 1.20 11.67
N GLY A 74 -3.72 0.80 11.38
CA GLY A 74 -3.12 -0.43 11.83
C GLY A 74 -2.52 -0.32 13.23
N ALA A 75 -2.55 -1.42 13.97
CA ALA A 75 -1.76 -1.65 15.17
C ALA A 75 -1.15 -3.05 15.02
N ALA A 76 -0.04 -3.12 14.27
CA ALA A 76 0.55 -4.39 13.83
C ALA A 76 0.96 -5.32 14.97
N LYS A 77 1.08 -4.80 16.20
CA LYS A 77 1.51 -5.55 17.39
C LYS A 77 0.43 -5.69 18.46
N ASP A 78 -0.82 -5.44 18.09
CA ASP A 78 -1.95 -5.62 19.00
C ASP A 78 -2.08 -7.10 19.42
N ASP A 79 -2.16 -7.32 20.74
CA ASP A 79 -2.42 -8.63 21.33
C ASP A 79 -3.94 -8.87 21.40
N HIS A 80 -4.45 -9.90 20.72
CA HIS A 80 -5.87 -10.25 20.78
C HIS A 80 -6.13 -11.75 20.62
N GLY A 81 -7.32 -12.21 21.00
CA GLY A 81 -7.71 -13.62 20.83
C GLY A 81 -6.86 -14.65 21.59
N GLY A 82 -5.98 -14.20 22.51
CA GLY A 82 -5.00 -15.04 23.19
C GLY A 82 -3.65 -15.15 22.48
N HIS A 83 -3.44 -14.37 21.41
CA HIS A 83 -2.22 -14.33 20.60
C HIS A 83 -1.41 -13.06 20.84
N THR A 84 -0.09 -13.18 20.77
CA THR A 84 0.87 -12.08 20.97
C THR A 84 1.27 -11.49 19.62
N ASP A 85 1.30 -10.17 19.48
CA ASP A 85 1.67 -9.46 18.23
C ASP A 85 0.87 -9.98 17.01
N ALA A 86 -0.38 -10.44 17.21
CA ALA A 86 -1.24 -10.92 16.12
C ALA A 86 -1.64 -9.77 15.19
N GLY A 87 -1.79 -8.58 15.75
CA GLY A 87 -2.07 -7.35 15.04
C GLY A 87 -3.56 -7.09 14.82
N SER A 88 -3.91 -5.83 14.60
CA SER A 88 -5.29 -5.40 14.35
C SER A 88 -5.34 -4.18 13.44
N ALA A 89 -6.48 -3.97 12.79
CA ALA A 89 -6.77 -2.73 12.07
C ALA A 89 -8.07 -2.09 12.57
N TYR A 90 -8.09 -0.78 12.70
CA TYR A 90 -9.18 -0.03 13.31
C TYR A 90 -9.81 0.89 12.27
N VAL A 91 -11.12 0.77 12.07
CA VAL A 91 -11.86 1.62 11.14
C VAL A 91 -12.48 2.78 11.90
N PHE A 92 -12.22 4.00 11.43
CA PHE A 92 -12.79 5.24 11.94
C PHE A 92 -13.72 5.85 10.89
N HIS A 93 -14.79 6.47 11.35
CA HIS A 93 -15.75 7.19 10.52
C HIS A 93 -15.83 8.65 10.98
N TYR A 94 -15.72 9.58 10.05
CA TYR A 94 -15.87 11.00 10.27
C TYR A 94 -17.34 11.41 10.14
N THR A 95 -17.90 12.00 11.20
CA THR A 95 -19.30 12.44 11.23
C THR A 95 -19.41 13.96 11.34
N GLY A 96 -18.91 14.67 10.33
CA GLY A 96 -19.10 16.12 10.17
C GLY A 96 -18.58 16.99 11.33
N GLY A 97 -17.65 16.46 12.13
CA GLY A 97 -17.09 17.16 13.28
C GLY A 97 -16.09 16.36 14.09
N ALA A 98 -16.19 15.03 14.10
CA ALA A 98 -15.24 14.15 14.79
C ALA A 98 -15.13 12.79 14.10
N TRP A 99 -13.96 12.18 14.26
CA TRP A 99 -13.67 10.79 13.99
C TRP A 99 -14.08 9.92 15.19
N SER A 100 -14.79 8.84 14.91
CA SER A 100 -15.12 7.79 15.90
C SER A 100 -14.74 6.44 15.35
N GLN A 101 -14.13 5.58 16.16
CA GLN A 101 -13.92 4.18 15.80
C GLN A 101 -15.28 3.48 15.62
N VAL A 102 -15.44 2.74 14.53
CA VAL A 102 -16.65 1.99 14.18
C VAL A 102 -16.39 0.48 14.05
N ALA A 103 -15.13 0.05 13.98
CA ALA A 103 -14.75 -1.36 14.06
C ALA A 103 -13.29 -1.57 14.47
N LYS A 104 -13.03 -2.78 14.97
CA LYS A 104 -11.72 -3.43 15.05
C LYS A 104 -11.78 -4.66 14.14
N LEU A 105 -10.84 -4.76 13.21
CA LEU A 105 -10.70 -5.84 12.23
C LEU A 105 -9.55 -6.75 12.69
N THR A 106 -9.81 -8.05 12.68
CA THR A 106 -8.86 -9.10 13.05
C THR A 106 -8.99 -10.26 12.08
N ALA A 107 -7.91 -11.00 11.83
CA ALA A 107 -8.00 -12.28 11.13
C ALA A 107 -8.72 -13.32 12.02
N SER A 108 -9.62 -14.13 11.45
CA SER A 108 -10.31 -15.19 12.23
C SER A 108 -9.39 -16.36 12.60
N ASP A 109 -8.30 -16.50 11.86
CA ASP A 109 -7.23 -17.50 12.03
C ASP A 109 -5.93 -16.85 12.53
N ALA A 110 -6.04 -15.70 13.21
CA ALA A 110 -4.91 -15.00 13.79
C ALA A 110 -4.01 -15.92 14.63
N ALA A 111 -2.71 -15.75 14.49
CA ALA A 111 -1.68 -16.42 15.26
C ALA A 111 -0.66 -15.42 15.81
N ASP A 112 0.25 -15.91 16.65
CA ASP A 112 1.31 -15.08 17.20
C ASP A 112 2.20 -14.54 16.08
N THR A 113 2.57 -13.25 16.16
CA THR A 113 3.50 -12.58 15.25
C THR A 113 3.09 -12.54 13.77
N ASP A 114 1.79 -12.60 13.49
CA ASP A 114 1.25 -12.43 12.14
C ASP A 114 1.41 -10.99 11.60
N PHE A 115 1.54 -10.02 12.51
CA PHE A 115 1.67 -8.59 12.23
C PHE A 115 0.54 -8.01 11.35
N PHE A 116 -0.69 -8.48 11.58
CA PHE A 116 -1.87 -8.00 10.87
C PHE A 116 -2.04 -6.48 11.05
N GLY A 117 -2.18 -5.74 9.96
CA GLY A 117 -2.34 -4.29 10.01
C GLY A 117 -1.05 -3.48 9.88
N GLU A 118 0.10 -4.09 9.61
CA GLU A 118 1.27 -3.31 9.15
C GLU A 118 1.01 -2.71 7.76
N ALA A 119 0.50 -3.51 6.83
CA ALA A 119 0.05 -3.07 5.52
C ALA A 119 -1.48 -3.09 5.44
N LEU A 120 -2.08 -2.00 4.97
CA LEU A 120 -3.52 -1.87 4.82
C LEU A 120 -3.90 -0.87 3.73
N SER A 121 -5.12 -1.01 3.19
CA SER A 121 -5.72 -0.02 2.29
C SER A 121 -7.25 -0.10 2.35
N ILE A 122 -7.94 1.01 2.06
CA ILE A 122 -9.40 1.09 2.02
C ILE A 122 -9.86 1.86 0.77
N SER A 123 -10.83 1.31 0.03
CA SER A 123 -11.49 1.98 -1.11
C SER A 123 -12.91 1.47 -1.26
N ASP A 124 -13.86 2.37 -1.49
CA ASP A 124 -15.26 2.07 -1.81
C ASP A 124 -15.93 1.14 -0.77
N GLY A 125 -15.56 1.32 0.51
CA GLY A 125 -16.05 0.50 1.62
C GLY A 125 -15.48 -0.91 1.67
N VAL A 126 -14.41 -1.20 0.95
CA VAL A 126 -13.64 -2.45 1.05
C VAL A 126 -12.27 -2.15 1.64
N ALA A 127 -11.91 -2.84 2.71
CA ALA A 127 -10.57 -2.80 3.29
C ALA A 127 -9.80 -4.08 2.95
N ILE A 128 -8.51 -3.94 2.66
CA ILE A 128 -7.55 -5.04 2.60
C ILE A 128 -6.50 -4.84 3.68
N VAL A 129 -6.12 -5.90 4.38
CA VAL A 129 -5.14 -5.86 5.46
C VAL A 129 -4.18 -7.04 5.34
N GLY A 130 -2.88 -6.78 5.30
CA GLY A 130 -1.83 -7.79 5.25
C GLY A 130 -1.45 -8.33 6.62
N ALA A 131 -1.06 -9.60 6.65
CA ALA A 131 -0.48 -10.34 7.77
C ALA A 131 0.76 -11.09 7.26
N TYR A 132 1.85 -10.35 7.08
CA TYR A 132 2.96 -10.75 6.21
C TYR A 132 3.82 -11.88 6.77
N TRP A 133 3.71 -12.20 8.07
CA TRP A 133 4.37 -13.36 8.69
C TRP A 133 3.40 -14.46 9.10
N HIS A 134 2.16 -14.40 8.63
CA HIS A 134 1.20 -15.47 8.85
C HIS A 134 1.70 -16.79 8.25
N ASN A 135 1.48 -17.88 8.98
CA ASN A 135 1.78 -19.23 8.52
C ASN A 135 0.55 -19.79 7.79
N ASP A 136 0.51 -19.64 6.46
CA ASP A 136 -0.58 -20.15 5.62
C ASP A 136 -0.20 -21.45 4.90
N VAL A 137 0.07 -21.37 3.59
CA VAL A 137 0.48 -22.52 2.76
C VAL A 137 1.88 -23.00 3.15
N GLY A 138 2.81 -22.06 3.31
CA GLY A 138 4.17 -22.27 3.82
C GLY A 138 4.41 -21.55 5.15
N SER A 139 5.49 -21.90 5.86
CA SER A 139 5.91 -21.15 7.06
C SER A 139 6.29 -19.72 6.69
N LEU A 140 5.72 -18.72 7.36
CA LEU A 140 5.94 -17.30 7.05
C LEU A 140 5.67 -16.95 5.57
N SER A 141 4.77 -17.69 4.92
CA SER A 141 4.34 -17.40 3.55
C SER A 141 3.50 -16.13 3.46
N GLY A 142 2.84 -15.74 4.56
CA GLY A 142 2.02 -14.55 4.67
C GLY A 142 0.60 -14.71 4.12
N ALA A 143 -0.26 -13.74 4.42
CA ALA A 143 -1.64 -13.68 3.93
C ALA A 143 -2.12 -12.22 3.84
N ALA A 144 -3.22 -12.00 3.11
CA ALA A 144 -3.99 -10.76 3.18
C ALA A 144 -5.48 -11.04 3.34
N TYR A 145 -6.20 -10.14 3.99
CA TYR A 145 -7.60 -10.33 4.36
C TYR A 145 -8.45 -9.17 3.85
N VAL A 146 -9.59 -9.50 3.25
CA VAL A 146 -10.52 -8.51 2.69
C VAL A 146 -11.74 -8.39 3.59
N PHE A 147 -12.15 -7.16 3.89
CA PHE A 147 -13.34 -6.83 4.64
C PHE A 147 -14.22 -5.88 3.83
N VAL A 148 -15.39 -6.35 3.41
CA VAL A 148 -16.41 -5.53 2.72
C VAL A 148 -17.42 -4.98 3.71
N ARG A 149 -17.50 -3.66 3.86
CA ARG A 149 -18.45 -2.99 4.75
C ARG A 149 -19.87 -3.57 4.60
N PRO A 150 -20.44 -4.17 5.66
CA PRO A 150 -21.82 -4.66 5.63
C PRO A 150 -22.83 -3.55 5.42
N ALA A 151 -24.04 -3.91 4.94
CA ALA A 151 -25.15 -2.96 4.81
C ALA A 151 -25.51 -2.24 6.13
N GLY A 152 -25.31 -2.92 7.27
CA GLY A 152 -25.50 -2.36 8.62
C GLY A 152 -24.33 -1.53 9.16
N GLY A 153 -23.25 -1.37 8.40
CA GLY A 153 -22.00 -0.78 8.87
C GLY A 153 -21.02 -1.80 9.45
N TRP A 154 -19.90 -1.31 9.99
CA TRP A 154 -18.74 -2.13 10.34
C TRP A 154 -18.83 -2.92 11.66
N ALA A 155 -19.89 -2.73 12.46
CA ALA A 155 -19.93 -3.14 13.86
C ALA A 155 -19.81 -4.66 14.11
N ASP A 156 -20.32 -5.50 13.21
CA ASP A 156 -20.33 -6.97 13.35
C ASP A 156 -19.53 -7.65 12.23
N MET A 157 -18.44 -7.01 11.79
CA MET A 157 -17.72 -7.45 10.61
C MET A 157 -16.72 -8.57 10.89
N THR A 158 -16.68 -9.56 10.01
CA THR A 158 -15.61 -10.57 9.88
C THR A 158 -15.02 -10.47 8.48
N GLN A 159 -13.82 -10.97 8.21
CA GLN A 159 -13.29 -10.95 6.84
C GLN A 159 -14.24 -11.69 5.88
N THR A 160 -14.34 -11.20 4.64
CA THR A 160 -15.12 -11.85 3.56
C THR A 160 -14.27 -12.77 2.72
N ALA A 161 -12.97 -12.51 2.64
CA ALA A 161 -12.01 -13.37 1.96
C ALA A 161 -10.65 -13.34 2.65
N LYS A 162 -9.93 -14.45 2.51
CA LYS A 162 -8.48 -14.56 2.70
C LYS A 162 -7.85 -14.68 1.30
N LEU A 163 -6.77 -13.95 1.08
CA LEU A 163 -5.97 -13.98 -0.15
C LEU A 163 -4.64 -14.64 0.18
N SER A 164 -4.23 -15.55 -0.69
CA SER A 164 -2.97 -16.27 -0.62
C SER A 164 -2.46 -16.44 -2.06
N ALA A 165 -1.14 -16.53 -2.24
CA ALA A 165 -0.57 -16.92 -3.53
C ALA A 165 -0.68 -18.44 -3.73
N SER A 166 -1.05 -18.90 -4.92
CA SER A 166 -1.21 -20.34 -5.20
C SER A 166 0.13 -21.11 -5.23
N ASP A 167 1.22 -20.38 -5.40
CA ASP A 167 2.61 -20.84 -5.39
C ASP A 167 3.36 -20.41 -4.13
N ALA A 168 2.65 -20.02 -3.07
CA ALA A 168 3.25 -19.54 -1.83
C ALA A 168 4.19 -20.58 -1.19
N GLU A 169 5.44 -20.18 -0.99
CA GLU A 169 6.50 -20.92 -0.34
C GLU A 169 6.92 -20.27 0.99
N MET A 170 7.85 -20.92 1.69
CA MET A 170 8.37 -20.42 2.95
C MET A 170 9.15 -19.12 2.73
N LEU A 171 8.84 -18.09 3.52
CA LEU A 171 9.47 -16.75 3.48
C LEU A 171 9.16 -15.92 2.23
N ASP A 172 8.08 -16.20 1.52
CA ASP A 172 7.61 -15.34 0.42
C ASP A 172 7.05 -14.00 0.92
N ILE A 173 6.54 -13.97 2.15
CA ILE A 173 6.10 -12.76 2.87
C ILE A 173 4.96 -12.04 2.11
N PHE A 174 4.00 -12.81 1.62
CA PHE A 174 2.79 -12.31 0.99
C PHE A 174 1.98 -11.42 1.96
N GLY A 175 1.50 -10.27 1.51
CA GLY A 175 0.84 -9.30 2.37
C GLY A 175 1.79 -8.29 3.01
N ALA A 176 3.08 -8.29 2.64
CA ALA A 176 4.05 -7.25 3.04
C ALA A 176 3.60 -5.84 2.64
N SER A 177 2.90 -5.75 1.52
CA SER A 177 2.29 -4.53 1.00
C SER A 177 0.96 -4.88 0.34
N VAL A 178 -0.04 -4.01 0.48
CA VAL A 178 -1.37 -4.21 -0.09
C VAL A 178 -1.93 -2.89 -0.62
N SER A 179 -2.74 -2.95 -1.67
CA SER A 179 -3.51 -1.80 -2.16
C SER A 179 -4.79 -2.27 -2.83
N ILE A 180 -5.88 -1.51 -2.70
CA ILE A 180 -7.18 -1.84 -3.30
C ILE A 180 -7.78 -0.61 -3.99
N SER A 181 -8.34 -0.79 -5.18
CA SER A 181 -9.04 0.26 -5.93
C SER A 181 -10.13 -0.37 -6.81
N GLY A 182 -11.38 0.08 -6.63
CA GLY A 182 -12.53 -0.46 -7.34
C GLY A 182 -12.66 -1.98 -7.17
N ASP A 183 -12.56 -2.72 -8.27
CA ASP A 183 -12.71 -4.17 -8.31
C ASP A 183 -11.36 -4.91 -8.28
N TYR A 184 -10.25 -4.25 -7.97
CA TYR A 184 -8.92 -4.86 -7.96
C TYR A 184 -8.18 -4.63 -6.65
N ALA A 185 -7.49 -5.67 -6.20
CA ALA A 185 -6.51 -5.61 -5.13
C ALA A 185 -5.16 -6.09 -5.66
N ILE A 186 -4.08 -5.51 -5.14
CA ILE A 186 -2.71 -5.98 -5.37
C ILE A 186 -2.05 -6.28 -4.02
N VAL A 187 -1.32 -7.38 -3.95
CA VAL A 187 -0.63 -7.85 -2.75
C VAL A 187 0.81 -8.18 -3.08
N GLY A 188 1.76 -7.57 -2.38
CA GLY A 188 3.18 -7.84 -2.55
C GLY A 188 3.63 -9.10 -1.79
N SER A 189 4.57 -9.82 -2.39
CA SER A 189 5.24 -11.02 -1.88
C SER A 189 6.74 -10.84 -2.06
N MET A 190 7.34 -10.00 -1.23
CA MET A 190 8.69 -9.47 -1.49
C MET A 190 9.82 -10.49 -1.31
N GLY A 191 9.52 -11.63 -0.69
CA GLY A 191 10.47 -12.71 -0.45
C GLY A 191 10.47 -13.81 -1.53
N ASP A 192 9.48 -13.79 -2.43
CA ASP A 192 9.33 -14.74 -3.54
C ASP A 192 10.63 -14.89 -4.34
N ASP A 193 10.99 -16.13 -4.67
CA ASP A 193 12.27 -16.47 -5.28
C ASP A 193 12.20 -16.85 -6.76
N ASP A 194 11.06 -16.63 -7.42
CA ASP A 194 10.94 -16.81 -8.86
C ASP A 194 11.83 -15.79 -9.60
N GLY A 195 12.72 -16.31 -10.45
CA GLY A 195 13.68 -15.48 -11.18
C GLY A 195 14.95 -15.12 -10.40
N GLY A 196 15.03 -15.46 -9.11
CA GLY A 196 16.22 -15.28 -8.27
C GLY A 196 15.86 -15.20 -6.79
N THR A 197 16.81 -15.50 -5.89
CA THR A 197 16.58 -15.44 -4.43
C THR A 197 16.00 -14.09 -4.01
N SER A 198 14.78 -14.07 -3.48
CA SER A 198 14.05 -12.86 -3.08
C SER A 198 14.02 -11.78 -4.17
N ALA A 199 13.87 -12.19 -5.43
CA ALA A 199 13.58 -11.28 -6.54
C ALA A 199 12.24 -10.58 -6.31
N GLY A 200 11.28 -11.27 -5.68
CA GLY A 200 9.99 -10.77 -5.24
C GLY A 200 8.92 -10.82 -6.33
N ALA A 201 7.67 -10.80 -5.90
CA ALA A 201 6.49 -10.80 -6.76
C ALA A 201 5.37 -9.91 -6.20
N ALA A 202 4.37 -9.63 -7.03
CA ALA A 202 3.11 -9.04 -6.60
C ALA A 202 1.93 -9.74 -7.29
N TYR A 203 0.82 -9.90 -6.60
CA TYR A 203 -0.33 -10.67 -7.06
C TYR A 203 -1.54 -9.76 -7.19
N VAL A 204 -2.22 -9.84 -8.33
CA VAL A 204 -3.44 -9.07 -8.59
C VAL A 204 -4.65 -9.97 -8.40
N PHE A 205 -5.65 -9.49 -7.66
CA PHE A 205 -6.92 -10.15 -7.44
C PHE A 205 -8.04 -9.29 -8.01
N ALA A 206 -8.79 -9.84 -8.96
CA ALA A 206 -10.03 -9.23 -9.44
C ALA A 206 -11.22 -9.71 -8.61
N LYS A 207 -12.07 -8.79 -8.18
CA LYS A 207 -13.31 -9.08 -7.45
C LYS A 207 -14.22 -9.99 -8.28
N PRO A 208 -14.58 -11.18 -7.78
CA PRO A 208 -15.52 -12.06 -8.46
C PRO A 208 -16.93 -11.44 -8.58
N ALA A 209 -17.74 -11.94 -9.52
CA ALA A 209 -19.13 -11.51 -9.68
C ALA A 209 -19.99 -11.70 -8.40
N GLY A 210 -19.63 -12.68 -7.56
CA GLY A 210 -20.24 -12.94 -6.25
C GLY A 210 -19.78 -11.99 -5.13
N GLY A 211 -18.86 -11.06 -5.41
CA GLY A 211 -18.16 -10.26 -4.42
C GLY A 211 -16.84 -10.91 -3.98
N TRP A 212 -16.17 -10.28 -3.02
CA TRP A 212 -14.89 -10.71 -2.46
C TRP A 212 -15.05 -11.98 -1.61
N VAL A 213 -15.19 -13.13 -2.27
CA VAL A 213 -15.31 -14.48 -1.71
C VAL A 213 -14.61 -15.47 -2.65
N ASP A 214 -14.14 -16.60 -2.12
CA ASP A 214 -13.53 -17.69 -2.91
C ASP A 214 -12.46 -17.19 -3.89
N MET A 215 -11.48 -16.45 -3.36
CA MET A 215 -10.53 -15.69 -4.15
C MET A 215 -9.41 -16.56 -4.72
N THR A 216 -9.05 -16.27 -5.96
CA THR A 216 -7.82 -16.74 -6.63
C THR A 216 -7.15 -15.54 -7.28
N GLU A 217 -5.83 -15.52 -7.32
CA GLU A 217 -5.09 -14.50 -8.05
C GLU A 217 -5.48 -14.55 -9.53
N THR A 218 -5.60 -13.36 -10.13
CA THR A 218 -5.81 -13.18 -11.57
C THR A 218 -4.48 -13.09 -12.30
N ALA A 219 -3.43 -12.66 -11.61
CA ALA A 219 -2.09 -12.50 -12.16
C ALA A 219 -1.01 -12.56 -11.09
N LYS A 220 0.15 -13.09 -11.45
CA LYS A 220 1.43 -12.87 -10.79
C LYS A 220 2.23 -11.87 -11.62
N LEU A 221 2.72 -10.82 -10.98
CA LEU A 221 3.54 -9.77 -11.56
C LEU A 221 4.97 -9.97 -11.05
N THR A 222 5.92 -9.99 -11.97
CA THR A 222 7.37 -10.03 -11.70
C THR A 222 8.08 -8.99 -12.55
N ALA A 223 9.30 -8.62 -12.19
CA ALA A 223 10.15 -7.80 -13.05
C ALA A 223 10.61 -8.60 -14.28
N SER A 224 10.75 -7.96 -15.45
CA SER A 224 11.34 -8.61 -16.63
C SER A 224 12.86 -8.79 -16.54
N ASP A 225 13.51 -8.08 -15.62
CA ASP A 225 14.94 -8.16 -15.34
C ASP A 225 15.23 -8.50 -13.86
N PRO A 226 14.71 -9.63 -13.34
CA PRO A 226 14.82 -9.95 -11.93
C PRO A 226 16.28 -10.15 -11.54
N VAL A 227 16.69 -9.48 -10.47
CA VAL A 227 17.96 -9.70 -9.79
C VAL A 227 17.68 -10.25 -8.39
N ALA A 228 18.58 -11.11 -7.91
CA ALA A 228 18.50 -11.58 -6.53
C ALA A 228 18.47 -10.38 -5.57
N GLU A 229 17.59 -10.45 -4.57
CA GLU A 229 17.37 -9.40 -3.58
C GLU A 229 16.77 -8.09 -4.15
N ASP A 230 16.16 -8.08 -5.34
CA ASP A 230 15.39 -6.91 -5.84
C ASP A 230 14.19 -6.57 -4.95
N VAL A 231 13.63 -7.58 -4.28
CA VAL A 231 12.46 -7.50 -3.39
C VAL A 231 11.27 -6.76 -4.02
N PHE A 232 11.01 -7.05 -5.30
CA PHE A 232 9.82 -6.59 -6.01
C PHE A 232 8.56 -6.92 -5.18
N GLY A 233 7.61 -5.99 -5.14
CA GLY A 233 6.43 -6.12 -4.27
C GLY A 233 6.67 -5.68 -2.82
N SER A 234 7.85 -5.15 -2.49
CA SER A 234 8.09 -4.47 -1.20
C SER A 234 7.13 -3.29 -0.96
N SER A 235 6.68 -2.65 -2.02
CA SER A 235 5.59 -1.67 -2.01
C SER A 235 4.72 -1.86 -3.26
N VAL A 236 3.41 -1.71 -3.11
CA VAL A 236 2.45 -1.84 -4.21
C VAL A 236 1.39 -0.74 -4.12
N ALA A 237 0.89 -0.30 -5.27
CA ALA A 237 -0.24 0.63 -5.35
C ALA A 237 -1.06 0.35 -6.62
N ILE A 238 -2.38 0.52 -6.55
CA ILE A 238 -3.27 0.35 -7.70
C ILE A 238 -4.28 1.50 -7.78
N SER A 239 -4.50 2.02 -8.99
CA SER A 239 -5.56 3.01 -9.27
C SER A 239 -6.19 2.68 -10.62
N GLY A 240 -7.47 2.28 -10.58
CA GLY A 240 -8.18 1.82 -11.77
C GLY A 240 -7.45 0.67 -12.47
N ASP A 241 -6.98 0.93 -13.68
CA ASP A 241 -6.35 -0.07 -14.55
C ASP A 241 -4.81 -0.04 -14.50
N THR A 242 -4.21 0.70 -13.57
CA THR A 242 -2.75 0.79 -13.45
C THR A 242 -2.30 0.33 -12.07
N ALA A 243 -1.42 -0.67 -12.03
CA ALA A 243 -0.72 -1.12 -10.84
C ALA A 243 0.74 -0.69 -10.90
N VAL A 244 1.32 -0.41 -9.73
CA VAL A 244 2.72 -0.05 -9.55
C VAL A 244 3.29 -0.89 -8.43
N THR A 245 4.53 -1.32 -8.59
CA THR A 245 5.25 -2.15 -7.62
C THR A 245 6.69 -1.70 -7.54
N GLY A 246 7.21 -1.62 -6.33
CA GLY A 246 8.57 -1.19 -6.04
C GLY A 246 9.53 -2.36 -5.80
N ALA A 247 10.73 -2.23 -6.35
CA ALA A 247 11.88 -3.12 -6.14
C ALA A 247 13.09 -2.26 -5.69
N PRO A 248 13.19 -1.92 -4.40
CA PRO A 248 14.22 -1.04 -3.87
C PRO A 248 15.62 -1.65 -3.89
N HIS A 249 15.74 -2.97 -4.07
CA HIS A 249 17.01 -3.72 -4.05
C HIS A 249 17.90 -3.35 -2.85
N PRO A 250 17.57 -3.81 -1.63
CA PRO A 250 18.23 -3.39 -0.39
C PRO A 250 19.67 -3.86 -0.22
N SER A 251 20.22 -4.63 -1.15
CA SER A 251 21.55 -5.21 -1.00
C SER A 251 22.63 -4.11 -1.01
N PHE A 252 23.50 -4.17 0.00
CA PHE A 252 24.62 -3.25 0.16
C PHE A 252 25.77 -3.65 -0.80
N GLY A 253 25.58 -3.39 -2.11
CA GLY A 253 26.50 -3.77 -3.18
C GLY A 253 26.82 -2.62 -4.13
N THR A 254 27.47 -2.89 -5.26
CA THR A 254 27.80 -1.88 -6.30
C THR A 254 26.69 -1.65 -7.32
N ASP A 255 25.62 -2.47 -7.27
CA ASP A 255 24.71 -2.65 -8.38
C ASP A 255 23.27 -2.52 -7.86
N GLY A 256 22.74 -1.30 -7.68
CA GLY A 256 21.33 -1.15 -7.32
C GLY A 256 20.94 0.23 -6.82
N ASN A 257 20.16 0.96 -7.62
CA ASN A 257 19.56 2.23 -7.25
C ASN A 257 18.06 2.07 -6.91
N GLY A 258 17.53 0.85 -7.04
CA GLY A 258 16.10 0.54 -6.95
C GLY A 258 15.33 0.91 -8.21
N SER A 259 14.12 0.38 -8.36
CA SER A 259 13.21 0.65 -9.48
C SER A 259 11.75 0.54 -9.04
N ALA A 260 10.85 1.13 -9.83
CA ALA A 260 9.41 0.89 -9.72
C ALA A 260 8.88 0.47 -11.08
N TYR A 261 8.02 -0.54 -11.12
CA TYR A 261 7.49 -1.11 -12.35
C TYR A 261 6.00 -0.79 -12.45
N VAL A 262 5.57 -0.35 -13.62
CA VAL A 262 4.18 0.02 -13.91
C VAL A 262 3.57 -1.04 -14.81
N PHE A 263 2.40 -1.53 -14.41
CA PHE A 263 1.60 -2.49 -15.15
C PHE A 263 0.28 -1.83 -15.52
N ALA A 264 0.11 -1.49 -16.80
CA ALA A 264 -1.15 -0.99 -17.33
C ALA A 264 -1.96 -2.17 -17.86
N ARG A 265 -3.13 -2.45 -17.24
CA ARG A 265 -3.98 -3.58 -17.61
C ARG A 265 -4.37 -3.49 -19.10
N PRO A 266 -4.05 -4.49 -19.93
CA PRO A 266 -4.51 -4.56 -21.30
C PRO A 266 -6.02 -4.86 -21.35
N SER A 267 -6.60 -4.72 -22.54
CA SER A 267 -8.05 -4.87 -22.74
C SER A 267 -8.58 -6.29 -22.47
N ASP A 268 -7.72 -7.29 -22.55
CA ASP A 268 -7.99 -8.71 -22.33
C ASP A 268 -7.83 -9.15 -20.86
N GLY A 269 -7.37 -8.27 -19.97
CA GLY A 269 -7.35 -8.50 -18.51
C GLY A 269 -5.95 -8.45 -17.92
N TRP A 270 -5.78 -9.01 -16.72
CA TRP A 270 -4.48 -9.04 -16.02
C TRP A 270 -3.67 -10.32 -16.28
N ALA A 271 -4.17 -11.25 -17.09
CA ALA A 271 -3.43 -12.48 -17.36
C ALA A 271 -2.16 -12.19 -18.20
N ASP A 272 -1.08 -12.92 -17.95
CA ASP A 272 0.17 -12.88 -18.72
C ASP A 272 0.79 -11.47 -18.85
N MET A 273 0.81 -10.73 -17.75
CA MET A 273 1.33 -9.36 -17.72
C MET A 273 2.85 -9.31 -17.84
N THR A 274 3.30 -8.32 -18.60
CA THR A 274 4.66 -7.77 -18.52
C THR A 274 4.55 -6.31 -18.11
N GLU A 275 5.55 -5.77 -17.44
CA GLU A 275 5.55 -4.36 -17.10
C GLU A 275 5.46 -3.51 -18.37
N THR A 276 4.66 -2.46 -18.30
CA THR A 276 4.54 -1.45 -19.37
C THR A 276 5.66 -0.41 -19.28
N ALA A 277 6.22 -0.20 -18.10
CA ALA A 277 7.33 0.72 -17.88
C ALA A 277 8.15 0.34 -16.65
N LYS A 278 9.46 0.57 -16.75
CA LYS A 278 10.39 0.67 -15.62
C LYS A 278 10.67 2.15 -15.32
N LEU A 279 10.36 2.56 -14.09
CA LEU A 279 10.60 3.90 -13.57
C LEU A 279 11.90 3.91 -12.77
N THR A 280 12.74 4.89 -13.03
CA THR A 280 14.02 5.11 -12.33
C THR A 280 14.18 6.57 -11.95
N ALA A 281 14.99 6.85 -10.93
CA ALA A 281 15.40 8.21 -10.61
C ALA A 281 16.54 8.67 -11.55
N SER A 282 16.41 9.85 -12.15
CA SER A 282 17.44 10.42 -13.03
C SER A 282 18.77 10.69 -12.34
N ASP A 283 18.72 10.91 -11.02
CA ASP A 283 19.86 11.12 -10.14
C ASP A 283 20.10 9.96 -9.18
N GLY A 284 19.53 8.78 -9.50
CA GLY A 284 19.67 7.59 -8.67
C GLY A 284 21.14 7.23 -8.47
N VAL A 285 21.51 6.94 -7.23
CA VAL A 285 22.79 6.38 -6.82
C VAL A 285 22.59 5.08 -6.05
N ILE A 286 23.69 4.35 -5.90
CA ILE A 286 23.71 3.05 -5.23
C ILE A 286 23.18 3.21 -3.80
N ASN A 287 22.28 2.31 -3.40
CA ASN A 287 21.59 2.29 -2.09
C ASN A 287 20.52 3.37 -1.89
N ASP A 288 20.06 4.09 -2.93
CA ASP A 288 19.00 5.10 -2.78
C ASP A 288 17.65 4.51 -2.32
N MET A 289 17.44 3.21 -2.54
CA MET A 289 16.20 2.49 -2.24
C MET A 289 15.01 3.06 -3.00
N PHE A 290 15.19 3.50 -4.25
CA PHE A 290 14.10 3.96 -5.09
C PHE A 290 13.04 2.85 -5.25
N GLY A 291 11.77 3.18 -5.07
CA GLY A 291 10.69 2.17 -5.08
C GLY A 291 10.47 1.53 -3.70
N SER A 292 11.13 2.00 -2.64
CA SER A 292 10.82 1.62 -1.26
C SER A 292 9.38 1.91 -0.83
N SER A 293 8.76 2.88 -1.48
CA SER A 293 7.34 3.22 -1.37
C SER A 293 6.86 3.68 -2.74
N VAL A 294 5.64 3.29 -3.10
CA VAL A 294 4.98 3.75 -4.32
C VAL A 294 3.54 4.17 -4.01
N ALA A 295 3.06 5.18 -4.72
CA ALA A 295 1.67 5.60 -4.70
C ALA A 295 1.23 5.96 -6.11
N ILE A 296 -0.05 5.72 -6.42
CA ILE A 296 -0.64 6.12 -7.70
C ILE A 296 -2.01 6.75 -7.48
N SER A 297 -2.30 7.82 -8.21
CA SER A 297 -3.64 8.38 -8.32
C SER A 297 -3.88 8.84 -9.75
N GLY A 298 -4.83 8.17 -10.42
CA GLY A 298 -5.07 8.39 -11.85
C GLY A 298 -3.78 8.17 -12.66
N ASP A 299 -3.35 9.21 -13.36
CA ASP A 299 -2.18 9.17 -14.25
C ASP A 299 -0.87 9.63 -13.58
N THR A 300 -0.83 9.77 -12.26
CA THR A 300 0.39 10.20 -11.53
C THR A 300 0.87 9.12 -10.58
N VAL A 301 2.13 8.73 -10.74
CA VAL A 301 2.86 7.83 -9.84
C VAL A 301 3.88 8.63 -9.03
N ILE A 302 4.01 8.30 -7.75
CA ILE A 302 5.08 8.80 -6.88
C ILE A 302 5.87 7.59 -6.37
N ALA A 303 7.20 7.66 -6.45
CA ALA A 303 8.11 6.66 -5.89
C ALA A 303 9.09 7.31 -4.90
N GLY A 304 9.25 6.70 -3.71
CA GLY A 304 10.17 7.18 -2.68
C GLY A 304 11.54 6.52 -2.74
N ALA A 305 12.58 7.29 -2.44
CA ALA A 305 13.95 6.84 -2.25
C ALA A 305 14.49 7.45 -0.94
N TYR A 306 14.54 6.66 0.13
CA TYR A 306 14.76 7.19 1.49
C TYR A 306 16.22 7.19 1.93
N ARG A 307 17.15 6.70 1.10
CA ARG A 307 18.58 6.54 1.46
C ARG A 307 19.53 7.27 0.53
N THR A 308 19.35 8.58 0.36
CA THR A 308 20.29 9.43 -0.39
C THR A 308 21.36 9.99 0.55
N GLY A 309 22.58 9.44 0.57
CA GLY A 309 23.77 10.10 1.15
C GLY A 309 23.56 10.86 2.49
N PRO A 310 24.28 11.97 2.76
CA PRO A 310 24.21 12.69 4.02
C PRO A 310 23.02 13.66 4.10
N ASP A 311 21.80 13.11 4.12
CA ASP A 311 20.52 13.75 4.48
C ASP A 311 19.55 14.08 3.32
N THR A 312 18.28 13.78 3.62
CA THR A 312 17.01 14.15 2.94
C THR A 312 16.56 13.28 1.75
N GLY A 313 16.18 12.03 2.02
CA GLY A 313 15.49 11.16 1.04
C GLY A 313 14.42 11.90 0.20
N SER A 314 14.19 11.41 -1.02
CA SER A 314 13.44 12.13 -2.06
C SER A 314 12.20 11.36 -2.51
N ALA A 315 11.21 12.08 -3.01
CA ALA A 315 10.05 11.51 -3.71
C ALA A 315 10.04 11.96 -5.16
N TYR A 316 9.84 11.03 -6.07
CA TYR A 316 9.95 11.21 -7.50
C TYR A 316 8.58 11.06 -8.14
N VAL A 317 8.16 12.05 -8.93
CA VAL A 317 6.81 12.15 -9.51
C VAL A 317 6.87 11.83 -11.00
N PHE A 318 6.04 10.90 -11.45
CA PHE A 318 5.94 10.47 -12.83
C PHE A 318 4.51 10.71 -13.33
N ALA A 319 4.36 11.61 -14.29
CA ALA A 319 3.10 11.81 -14.99
C ALA A 319 3.06 10.91 -16.24
N ARG A 320 1.96 10.17 -16.41
CA ARG A 320 1.75 9.30 -17.58
C ARG A 320 1.91 10.11 -18.88
N PRO A 321 2.82 9.70 -19.78
CA PRO A 321 2.94 10.35 -21.08
C PRO A 321 1.66 10.20 -21.92
N GLY A 322 1.39 11.16 -22.81
CA GLY A 322 0.21 11.11 -23.69
C GLY A 322 0.16 9.91 -24.64
N GLY A 323 1.29 9.22 -24.85
CA GLY A 323 1.40 7.97 -25.61
C GLY A 323 1.19 6.69 -24.79
N GLY A 324 0.91 6.81 -23.48
CA GLY A 324 0.91 5.69 -22.55
C GLY A 324 2.20 5.61 -21.74
N TRP A 325 2.25 4.62 -20.84
CA TRP A 325 3.45 4.33 -20.05
C TRP A 325 4.55 3.75 -20.93
N GLY A 326 5.79 4.09 -20.59
CA GLY A 326 7.02 3.53 -21.14
C GLY A 326 8.17 3.91 -20.19
N ASP A 327 9.31 3.25 -20.34
CA ASP A 327 10.47 3.50 -19.48
C ASP A 327 10.82 4.99 -19.41
N MET A 328 10.96 5.50 -18.20
CA MET A 328 11.15 6.92 -17.98
C MET A 328 11.80 7.23 -16.64
N THR A 329 12.35 8.44 -16.57
CA THR A 329 12.70 9.10 -15.31
C THR A 329 11.61 10.07 -14.89
N GLU A 330 11.73 10.59 -13.67
CA GLU A 330 10.74 11.48 -13.06
C GLU A 330 10.47 12.74 -13.90
N THR A 331 9.23 13.22 -13.81
CA THR A 331 8.79 14.51 -14.34
C THR A 331 8.96 15.64 -13.33
N ALA A 332 9.04 15.31 -12.03
CA ALA A 332 9.38 16.23 -10.96
C ALA A 332 10.02 15.47 -9.79
N LYS A 333 10.85 16.16 -9.02
CA LYS A 333 11.45 15.65 -7.78
C LYS A 333 10.99 16.52 -6.60
N LEU A 334 10.54 15.88 -5.54
CA LEU A 334 10.16 16.49 -4.27
C LEU A 334 11.26 16.16 -3.26
N THR A 335 11.86 17.21 -2.70
CA THR A 335 12.81 17.10 -1.59
C THR A 335 12.26 17.87 -0.41
N VAL A 336 12.71 17.51 0.80
CA VAL A 336 12.42 18.31 1.98
C VAL A 336 13.04 19.69 1.78
N SER A 337 12.25 20.74 2.02
CA SER A 337 12.66 22.14 1.82
C SER A 337 12.64 22.91 3.15
N ASP A 338 12.95 22.23 4.25
CA ASP A 338 13.28 22.88 5.52
C ASP A 338 14.47 23.81 5.24
N GLY A 339 14.32 25.13 5.10
CA GLY A 339 13.46 26.01 5.89
C GLY A 339 14.26 26.47 7.09
N ALA A 340 15.39 27.15 6.84
CA ALA A 340 16.16 27.87 7.84
C ALA A 340 15.36 29.06 8.42
#